data_AF-A0A505IAZ9-F1
#
_entry.id   AF-A0A505IAZ9-F1
#
_cell.length_a   1.000
_cell.length_b   1.000
_cell.length_c   1.000
_cell.angle_alpha   90.00
_cell.angle_beta   90.00
_cell.angle_gamma   90.00
#
_symmetry.space_group_name_H-M   'P 1'
#
loop_
_entity.id
_entity.type
_entity.pdbx_description
1 polymer ?
#
loop_
_entity_poly.entity_id
_entity_poly.type
_entity_poly.pdbx_seq_one_letter_code
_entity_poly.pdbx_strand_id
1 'polypeptide(L)'
;MAPKKTAGAAKENVSLGPLAGDGKLVFGVARIFASFNDTFVHVTDLSGRETICRVTGGMKVKADRDESSPYAAMLAAQDVAARCKELGINALHIKIRATGGNGTKTPGPGAQSALRALARSGMRIGRIEDVTPTPSDSTRRKGGRRGRRFGGWFYVGDITKFDEAQAGSVALTTPSHPGADIIVWKWNTDTETLAPLTIDSDADKQEAMRHKANLGAIWQRGGLFRYRSRVSPAALAQQNAGHPVQLEIDEEDEEEGRQTWKELTDKLTPRLLTRVVGDPALDVDGRPRWMVTSASSAQRDTDVIPGLMDSAEATEELEKVTGEKESEFSFLPIDLKRTWREGAIGRERTEAAQDRSWALGDLIHRVSADAGGDESVGEAQVLGELQFAFLMILTLMNYSCLQQWKRLLELVLTCRAAIRDREALLAGVLRLLLLQLKRCDDVEGGLFDLDGEEGGEFLRRLLVKFRRSLHEIVDGTESMVKTEFDKLEAWVKEEYDWELNREVFVRRV
;
A
#
# COMPACT_ATOMS: atom_id res chain seq x y z
N MET A 1 -10.30 -60.84 19.62
CA MET A 1 -9.00 -60.73 18.92
C MET A 1 -9.25 -60.12 17.57
N ALA A 2 -8.88 -58.84 17.36
CA ALA A 2 -8.97 -58.21 16.04
C ALA A 2 -7.91 -58.84 15.10
N PRO A 3 -8.22 -59.07 13.81
CA PRO A 3 -7.25 -59.66 12.89
C PRO A 3 -6.08 -58.70 12.68
N LYS A 4 -4.85 -59.23 12.79
CA LYS A 4 -3.60 -58.51 12.50
C LYS A 4 -3.67 -57.95 11.08
N LYS A 5 -3.49 -56.63 10.95
CA LYS A 5 -3.20 -55.97 9.67
C LYS A 5 -1.99 -56.66 9.04
N THR A 6 -2.20 -57.35 7.93
CA THR A 6 -1.13 -57.83 7.05
C THR A 6 -0.36 -56.61 6.54
N ALA A 7 0.95 -56.60 6.78
CA ALA A 7 1.84 -55.59 6.23
C ALA A 7 1.76 -55.67 4.69
N GLY A 8 1.33 -54.59 4.06
CA GLY A 8 1.31 -54.48 2.60
C GLY A 8 2.71 -54.66 2.04
N ALA A 9 2.83 -55.43 0.96
CA ALA A 9 4.09 -55.67 0.25
C ALA A 9 4.79 -54.33 -0.08
N ALA A 10 6.10 -54.26 0.18
CA ALA A 10 6.93 -53.13 -0.21
C ALA A 10 6.84 -52.95 -1.73
N LYS A 11 6.33 -51.80 -2.19
CA LYS A 11 6.37 -51.45 -3.61
C LYS A 11 7.84 -51.28 -4.00
N GLU A 12 8.33 -52.10 -4.93
CA GLU A 12 9.61 -51.84 -5.58
C GLU A 12 9.54 -50.46 -6.25
N ASN A 13 10.44 -49.55 -5.86
CA ASN A 13 10.56 -48.24 -6.48
C ASN A 13 11.22 -48.43 -7.86
N VAL A 14 10.41 -48.75 -8.87
CA VAL A 14 10.82 -48.77 -10.27
C VAL A 14 11.13 -47.33 -10.68
N SER A 15 12.40 -46.95 -10.65
CA SER A 15 12.85 -45.65 -11.17
C SER A 15 12.95 -45.75 -12.70
N LEU A 16 12.11 -44.99 -13.40
CA LEU A 16 12.11 -44.90 -14.87
C LEU A 16 13.15 -43.90 -15.41
N GLY A 17 13.99 -43.36 -14.53
CA GLY A 17 15.00 -42.36 -14.85
C GLY A 17 16.25 -42.94 -15.52
N PRO A 18 17.13 -42.09 -16.05
CA PRO A 18 18.40 -42.53 -16.62
C PRO A 18 19.28 -43.21 -15.57
N LEU A 19 19.91 -44.33 -15.96
CA LEU A 19 20.90 -45.07 -15.16
C LEU A 19 22.22 -44.28 -15.09
N ALA A 20 22.23 -43.20 -14.31
CA ALA A 20 23.43 -42.41 -14.05
C ALA A 20 24.20 -43.00 -12.86
N GLY A 21 25.51 -43.23 -13.03
CA GLY A 21 26.39 -43.65 -11.94
C GLY A 21 26.59 -42.54 -10.90
N ASP A 22 26.94 -42.95 -9.67
CA ASP A 22 27.14 -42.04 -8.54
C ASP A 22 28.11 -40.90 -8.89
N GLY A 23 27.67 -39.66 -8.67
CA GLY A 23 28.44 -38.44 -8.92
C GLY A 23 28.21 -37.77 -10.29
N LYS A 24 27.46 -38.39 -11.22
CA LYS A 24 27.06 -37.71 -12.47
C LYS A 24 25.82 -36.85 -12.28
N LEU A 25 25.88 -35.63 -12.81
CA LEU A 25 24.75 -34.70 -12.80
C LEU A 25 23.83 -34.99 -13.99
N VAL A 26 22.58 -35.37 -13.69
CA VAL A 26 21.51 -35.45 -14.68
C VAL A 26 20.81 -34.09 -14.71
N PHE A 27 20.87 -33.43 -15.86
CA PHE A 27 20.35 -32.08 -16.06
C PHE A 27 18.93 -32.10 -16.64
N GLY A 28 18.03 -31.34 -16.01
CA GLY A 28 16.77 -30.88 -16.60
C GLY A 28 16.77 -29.37 -16.84
N VAL A 29 15.71 -28.84 -17.43
CA VAL A 29 15.49 -27.40 -17.59
C VAL A 29 14.24 -26.98 -16.84
N ALA A 30 14.40 -26.15 -15.81
CA ALA A 30 13.32 -25.50 -15.08
C ALA A 30 12.93 -24.18 -15.74
N ARG A 31 11.75 -24.16 -16.35
CA ARG A 31 11.09 -22.98 -16.90
C ARG A 31 10.20 -22.40 -15.81
N ILE A 32 10.65 -21.30 -15.22
CA ILE A 32 9.92 -20.58 -14.18
C ILE A 32 9.19 -19.42 -14.86
N PHE A 33 7.88 -19.55 -14.99
CA PHE A 33 7.04 -18.46 -15.48
C PHE A 33 6.42 -17.73 -14.30
N ALA A 34 6.77 -16.47 -14.11
CA ALA A 34 6.32 -15.65 -12.98
C ALA A 34 5.55 -14.44 -13.49
N SER A 35 4.24 -14.46 -13.27
CA SER A 35 3.35 -13.33 -13.50
C SER A 35 2.91 -12.73 -12.17
N PHE A 36 2.25 -11.58 -12.21
CA PHE A 36 1.66 -10.97 -11.01
C PHE A 36 0.44 -11.73 -10.50
N ASN A 37 -0.12 -12.65 -11.29
CA ASN A 37 -1.31 -13.41 -10.94
C ASN A 37 -1.03 -14.86 -10.56
N ASP A 38 0.01 -15.49 -11.13
CA ASP A 38 0.39 -16.88 -10.81
C ASP A 38 1.88 -17.13 -11.12
N THR A 39 2.42 -18.18 -10.49
CA THR A 39 3.79 -18.67 -10.70
C THR A 39 3.78 -20.15 -11.09
N PHE A 40 4.44 -20.46 -12.21
CA PHE A 40 4.58 -21.82 -12.71
C PHE A 40 6.02 -22.30 -12.56
N VAL A 41 6.16 -23.51 -12.04
CA VAL A 41 7.42 -24.24 -12.01
C VAL A 41 7.27 -25.45 -12.91
N HIS A 42 7.91 -25.40 -14.08
CA HIS A 42 7.79 -26.42 -15.12
C HIS A 42 9.17 -26.97 -15.47
N VAL A 43 9.39 -28.26 -15.24
CA VAL A 43 10.64 -28.94 -15.57
C VAL A 43 10.46 -29.80 -16.82
N THR A 44 11.38 -29.62 -17.76
CA THR A 44 11.46 -30.38 -19.02
C THR A 44 12.83 -31.03 -19.19
N ASP A 45 12.95 -31.85 -20.23
CA ASP A 45 14.24 -32.27 -20.77
C ASP A 45 15.02 -31.08 -21.37
N LEU A 46 16.26 -31.34 -21.83
CA LEU A 46 17.14 -30.33 -22.42
C LEU A 46 16.59 -29.76 -23.74
N SER A 47 15.85 -30.55 -24.53
CA SER A 47 15.20 -30.04 -25.75
C SER A 47 13.99 -29.16 -25.44
N GLY A 48 13.38 -29.34 -24.27
CA GLY A 48 12.16 -28.65 -23.86
C GLY A 48 10.88 -29.23 -24.43
N ARG A 49 10.93 -30.43 -25.02
CA ARG A 49 9.76 -31.12 -25.61
C ARG A 49 9.08 -32.02 -24.60
N GLU A 50 9.84 -32.80 -23.86
CA GLU A 50 9.28 -33.74 -22.88
C GLU A 50 9.15 -33.06 -21.51
N THR A 51 7.92 -33.06 -21.00
CA THR A 51 7.62 -32.50 -19.69
C THR A 51 7.75 -33.56 -18.62
N ILE A 52 8.53 -33.23 -17.59
CA ILE A 52 8.82 -34.11 -16.46
C ILE A 52 7.83 -33.82 -15.34
N CYS A 53 7.72 -32.55 -14.95
CA CYS A 53 6.80 -32.12 -13.91
C CYS A 53 6.36 -30.68 -14.14
N ARG A 54 5.09 -30.37 -13.86
CA ARG A 54 4.54 -29.02 -13.94
C ARG A 54 3.61 -28.78 -12.75
N VAL A 55 3.92 -27.75 -11.97
CA VAL A 55 3.12 -27.34 -10.83
C VAL A 55 2.96 -25.82 -10.87
N THR A 56 1.77 -25.34 -10.50
CA THR A 56 1.44 -23.90 -10.45
C THR A 56 1.17 -23.47 -9.01
N GLY A 57 1.20 -22.17 -8.75
CA GLY A 57 0.84 -21.61 -7.45
C GLY A 57 -0.61 -21.89 -7.09
N GLY A 58 -1.54 -21.73 -8.05
CA GLY A 58 -2.96 -22.06 -7.88
C GLY A 58 -3.26 -23.55 -7.63
N MET A 59 -2.33 -24.48 -7.92
CA MET A 59 -2.49 -25.88 -7.49
C MET A 59 -2.18 -26.10 -6.00
N LYS A 60 -1.49 -25.15 -5.35
CA LYS A 60 -1.07 -25.24 -3.95
C LYS A 60 -1.98 -24.45 -3.02
N VAL A 61 -2.58 -23.38 -3.52
CA VAL A 61 -3.42 -22.48 -2.74
C VAL A 61 -4.82 -22.43 -3.34
N LYS A 62 -5.85 -22.33 -2.50
CA LYS A 62 -7.26 -22.33 -2.92
C LYS A 62 -7.82 -20.93 -3.22
N ALA A 63 -7.05 -19.88 -2.91
CA ALA A 63 -7.48 -18.49 -3.01
C ALA A 63 -6.80 -17.82 -4.21
N ASP A 64 -7.60 -17.23 -5.08
CA ASP A 64 -7.16 -16.61 -6.34
C ASP A 64 -6.12 -15.49 -6.12
N ARG A 65 -6.22 -14.75 -5.01
CA ARG A 65 -5.28 -13.66 -4.69
C ARG A 65 -3.87 -14.16 -4.34
N ASP A 66 -3.78 -15.38 -3.84
CA ASP A 66 -2.55 -15.93 -3.26
C ASP A 66 -1.78 -16.82 -4.26
N GLU A 67 -2.27 -16.95 -5.49
CA GLU A 67 -1.67 -17.79 -6.54
C GLU A 67 -0.28 -17.32 -6.96
N SER A 68 -0.02 -16.00 -7.00
CA SER A 68 1.31 -15.45 -7.30
C SER A 68 2.23 -15.34 -6.08
N SER A 69 1.72 -15.64 -4.88
CA SER A 69 2.45 -15.40 -3.64
C SER A 69 3.78 -16.17 -3.57
N PRO A 70 4.78 -15.61 -2.86
CA PRO A 70 6.03 -16.30 -2.54
C PRO A 70 5.82 -17.69 -1.91
N TYR A 71 4.80 -17.82 -1.07
CA TYR A 71 4.45 -19.06 -0.38
C TYR A 71 3.97 -20.14 -1.37
N ALA A 72 3.02 -19.79 -2.24
CA ALA A 72 2.52 -20.71 -3.27
C ALA A 72 3.65 -21.20 -4.20
N ALA A 73 4.53 -20.28 -4.63
CA ALA A 73 5.67 -20.59 -5.47
C ALA A 73 6.70 -21.51 -4.79
N MET A 74 6.93 -21.35 -3.48
CA MET A 74 7.81 -22.21 -2.71
C MET A 74 7.29 -23.65 -2.63
N LEU A 75 6.01 -23.82 -2.31
CA LEU A 75 5.38 -25.14 -2.24
C LEU A 75 5.39 -25.84 -3.60
N ALA A 76 5.10 -25.09 -4.68
CA ALA A 76 5.15 -25.62 -6.04
C ALA A 76 6.57 -26.12 -6.40
N ALA A 77 7.61 -25.35 -6.06
CA ALA A 77 9.00 -25.72 -6.29
C ALA A 77 9.44 -26.95 -5.48
N GLN A 78 8.99 -27.09 -4.23
CA GLN A 78 9.31 -28.26 -3.39
C GLN A 78 8.75 -29.55 -3.98
N ASP A 79 7.50 -29.53 -4.44
CA ASP A 79 6.85 -30.69 -5.06
C ASP A 79 7.51 -31.08 -6.39
N VAL A 80 7.86 -30.08 -7.21
CA VAL A 80 8.61 -30.31 -8.44
C VAL A 80 9.97 -30.95 -8.13
N ALA A 81 10.69 -30.46 -7.13
CA ALA A 81 11.98 -31.01 -6.74
C ALA A 81 11.86 -32.46 -6.23
N ALA A 82 10.81 -32.79 -5.47
CA ALA A 82 10.56 -34.15 -5.02
C ALA A 82 10.34 -35.10 -6.22
N ARG A 83 9.52 -34.70 -7.19
CA ARG A 83 9.29 -35.47 -8.42
C ARG A 83 10.54 -35.61 -9.28
N CYS A 84 11.37 -34.57 -9.36
CA CYS A 84 12.63 -34.63 -10.10
C CYS A 84 13.60 -35.66 -9.49
N LYS A 85 13.66 -35.76 -8.16
CA LYS A 85 14.50 -36.74 -7.46
C LYS A 85 14.03 -38.18 -7.68
N GLU A 86 12.71 -38.42 -7.68
CA GLU A 86 12.14 -39.75 -7.99
C GLU A 86 12.56 -40.23 -9.39
N LEU A 87 12.71 -39.30 -10.33
CA LEU A 87 13.11 -39.55 -11.72
C LEU A 87 14.63 -39.45 -11.96
N GLY A 88 15.44 -39.30 -10.90
CA GLY A 88 16.90 -39.30 -10.99
C GLY A 88 17.52 -38.00 -11.54
N ILE A 89 16.78 -36.88 -11.54
CA ILE A 89 17.28 -35.58 -11.97
C ILE A 89 17.88 -34.85 -10.77
N ASN A 90 19.16 -34.47 -10.89
CA ASN A 90 19.92 -33.91 -9.78
C ASN A 90 20.28 -32.44 -10.00
N ALA A 91 20.26 -31.96 -11.25
CA ALA A 91 20.63 -30.59 -11.62
C ALA A 91 19.59 -29.96 -12.56
N LEU A 92 19.42 -28.63 -12.47
CA LEU A 92 18.47 -27.87 -13.29
C LEU A 92 19.13 -26.62 -13.88
N HIS A 93 19.01 -26.45 -15.20
CA HIS A 93 19.17 -25.16 -15.85
C HIS A 93 17.91 -24.34 -15.65
N ILE A 94 18.05 -23.03 -15.40
CA ILE A 94 16.94 -22.18 -15.03
C ILE A 94 16.68 -21.17 -16.14
N LYS A 95 15.44 -21.13 -16.57
CA LYS A 95 14.93 -20.16 -17.53
C LYS A 95 13.80 -19.38 -16.86
N ILE A 96 14.11 -18.17 -16.43
CA ILE A 96 13.15 -17.25 -15.81
C ILE A 96 12.39 -16.53 -16.93
N ARG A 97 11.08 -16.43 -16.78
CA ARG A 97 10.21 -15.80 -17.78
C ARG A 97 9.17 -14.93 -17.08
N ALA A 98 9.19 -13.62 -17.32
CA ALA A 98 8.07 -12.74 -17.02
C ALA A 98 6.99 -12.83 -18.12
N THR A 99 5.89 -12.08 -17.97
CA THR A 99 4.81 -12.05 -18.98
C THR A 99 5.33 -11.63 -20.36
N GLY A 100 6.14 -10.56 -20.39
CA GLY A 100 6.81 -10.06 -21.59
C GLY A 100 5.86 -9.61 -22.71
N GLY A 101 6.39 -9.49 -23.92
CA GLY A 101 5.65 -8.97 -25.07
C GLY A 101 5.29 -7.50 -24.89
N ASN A 102 4.00 -7.18 -25.01
CA ASN A 102 3.43 -5.87 -24.70
C ASN A 102 3.02 -5.71 -23.21
N GLY A 103 3.23 -6.75 -22.40
CA GLY A 103 3.02 -6.75 -20.96
C GLY A 103 4.25 -6.34 -20.16
N THR A 104 4.20 -6.56 -18.85
CA THR A 104 5.34 -6.32 -17.96
C THR A 104 6.48 -7.30 -18.23
N LYS A 105 7.71 -6.77 -18.27
CA LYS A 105 8.95 -7.54 -18.37
C LYS A 105 9.52 -7.88 -17.00
N THR A 106 8.98 -7.28 -15.94
CA THR A 106 9.38 -7.59 -14.56
C THR A 106 8.76 -8.92 -14.15
N PRO A 107 9.55 -9.89 -13.66
CA PRO A 107 9.02 -11.14 -13.16
C PRO A 107 8.17 -10.90 -11.90
N GLY A 108 7.10 -11.69 -11.75
CA GLY A 108 6.23 -11.61 -10.57
C GLY A 108 6.91 -12.06 -9.26
N PRO A 109 6.26 -11.81 -8.11
CA PRO A 109 6.85 -12.02 -6.77
C PRO A 109 7.28 -13.46 -6.48
N GLY A 110 6.63 -14.45 -7.10
CA GLY A 110 6.99 -15.86 -6.94
C GLY A 110 8.29 -16.30 -7.62
N ALA A 111 8.90 -15.50 -8.50
CA ALA A 111 10.09 -15.89 -9.27
C ALA A 111 11.30 -16.24 -8.38
N GLN A 112 11.65 -15.31 -7.49
CA GLN A 112 12.80 -15.46 -6.60
C GLN A 112 12.57 -16.59 -5.58
N SER A 113 11.33 -16.72 -5.10
CA SER A 113 10.94 -17.71 -4.10
C SER A 113 11.01 -19.13 -4.65
N ALA A 114 10.51 -19.35 -5.87
CA ALA A 114 10.63 -20.64 -6.57
C ALA A 114 12.11 -21.02 -6.79
N LEU A 115 12.94 -20.08 -7.24
CA LEU A 115 14.37 -20.29 -7.46
C LEU A 115 15.09 -20.71 -6.16
N ARG A 116 14.88 -19.97 -5.07
CA ARG A 116 15.46 -20.27 -3.76
C ARG A 116 14.96 -21.62 -3.23
N ALA A 117 13.69 -21.94 -3.42
CA ALA A 117 13.11 -23.19 -2.99
C ALA A 117 13.71 -24.39 -3.72
N LEU A 118 13.89 -24.33 -5.04
CA LEU A 118 14.56 -25.39 -5.82
C LEU A 118 15.98 -25.67 -5.31
N ALA A 119 16.75 -24.63 -5.02
CA ALA A 119 18.10 -24.76 -4.45
C ALA A 119 18.07 -25.39 -3.05
N ARG A 120 17.17 -24.93 -2.16
CA ARG A 120 17.01 -25.47 -0.80
C ARG A 120 16.54 -26.92 -0.78
N SER A 121 15.74 -27.32 -1.76
CA SER A 121 15.31 -28.70 -1.94
C SER A 121 16.42 -29.63 -2.44
N GLY A 122 17.66 -29.15 -2.58
CA GLY A 122 18.84 -29.97 -2.87
C GLY A 122 19.09 -30.19 -4.36
N MET A 123 18.42 -29.45 -5.25
CA MET A 123 18.73 -29.46 -6.69
C MET A 123 19.98 -28.62 -6.95
N ARG A 124 20.89 -29.11 -7.80
CA ARG A 124 22.05 -28.33 -8.25
C ARG A 124 21.62 -27.32 -9.32
N ILE A 125 21.95 -26.05 -9.12
CA ILE A 125 21.57 -24.98 -10.05
C ILE A 125 22.67 -24.85 -11.12
N GLY A 126 22.27 -24.97 -12.38
CA GLY A 126 23.14 -24.73 -13.53
C GLY A 126 23.07 -23.27 -14.00
N ARG A 127 23.14 -23.08 -15.31
CA ARG A 127 22.96 -21.76 -15.95
C ARG A 127 21.59 -21.16 -15.66
N ILE A 128 21.56 -19.86 -15.42
CA ILE A 128 20.35 -19.05 -15.24
C ILE A 128 20.26 -18.09 -16.42
N GLU A 129 19.15 -18.13 -17.15
CA GLU A 129 18.87 -17.27 -18.30
C GLU A 129 17.50 -16.61 -18.14
N ASP A 130 17.40 -15.33 -18.50
CA ASP A 130 16.11 -14.68 -18.69
C ASP A 130 15.63 -14.91 -20.13
N VAL A 131 14.45 -15.52 -20.26
CA VAL A 131 13.79 -15.81 -21.54
C VAL A 131 12.47 -15.04 -21.66
N THR A 132 12.36 -13.92 -20.97
CA THR A 132 11.22 -13.01 -21.09
C THR A 132 11.08 -12.53 -22.55
N PRO A 133 9.91 -12.72 -23.19
CA PRO A 133 9.73 -12.34 -24.58
C PRO A 133 9.91 -10.83 -24.75
N THR A 134 10.92 -10.43 -25.53
CA THR A 134 11.22 -9.04 -25.83
C THR A 134 10.95 -8.79 -27.32
N PRO A 135 9.88 -8.06 -27.66
CA PRO A 135 9.57 -7.77 -29.06
C PRO A 135 10.55 -6.73 -29.61
N SER A 136 10.96 -6.86 -30.88
CA SER A 136 11.75 -5.82 -31.57
C SER A 136 10.95 -4.52 -31.70
N ASP A 137 9.66 -4.65 -32.03
CA ASP A 137 8.64 -3.62 -31.93
C ASP A 137 7.32 -4.27 -31.48
N SER A 138 6.48 -3.55 -30.74
CA SER A 138 5.34 -4.13 -30.03
C SER A 138 4.00 -3.69 -30.62
N THR A 139 3.01 -4.59 -30.57
CA THR A 139 1.62 -4.22 -30.81
C THR A 139 1.10 -3.33 -29.67
N ARG A 140 0.00 -2.59 -29.93
CA ARG A 140 -0.64 -1.73 -28.92
C ARG A 140 -0.87 -2.48 -27.60
N ARG A 141 -0.51 -1.86 -26.48
CA ARG A 141 -0.73 -2.41 -25.12
C ARG A 141 -2.22 -2.56 -24.83
N LYS A 142 -2.57 -3.50 -23.93
CA LYS A 142 -3.96 -3.79 -23.53
C LYS A 142 -4.68 -2.60 -22.85
N GLY A 143 -3.92 -1.69 -22.24
CA GLY A 143 -4.49 -0.49 -21.60
C GLY A 143 -5.03 0.52 -22.63
N GLY A 144 -5.89 1.43 -22.15
CA GLY A 144 -6.25 2.62 -22.93
C GLY A 144 -5.02 3.50 -23.20
N ARG A 145 -5.17 4.56 -24.02
CA ARG A 145 -4.05 5.49 -24.32
C ARG A 145 -3.37 6.04 -23.06
N ARG A 146 -4.10 6.08 -21.95
CA ARG A 146 -3.69 6.67 -20.67
C ARG A 146 -3.55 5.63 -19.54
N GLY A 147 -3.40 4.36 -19.89
CA GLY A 147 -3.15 3.27 -18.93
C GLY A 147 -4.39 2.75 -18.20
N ARG A 148 -4.17 2.02 -17.10
CA ARG A 148 -5.24 1.54 -16.19
C ARG A 148 -5.42 2.59 -15.09
N ARG A 149 -6.63 3.15 -14.97
CA ARG A 149 -7.00 4.06 -13.89
C ARG A 149 -7.47 3.25 -12.70
N PHE A 150 -6.78 3.37 -11.56
CA PHE A 150 -7.30 2.95 -10.27
C PHE A 150 -7.84 4.21 -9.59
N GLY A 151 -9.16 4.31 -9.51
CA GLY A 151 -9.83 5.34 -8.72
C GLY A 151 -10.57 4.64 -7.59
N GLY A 152 -10.07 4.78 -6.36
CA GLY A 152 -10.86 4.54 -5.17
C GLY A 152 -11.59 5.83 -4.83
N TRP A 153 -12.91 5.77 -4.68
CA TRP A 153 -13.72 6.89 -4.20
C TRP A 153 -14.12 6.62 -2.76
N PHE A 154 -13.88 7.59 -1.89
CA PHE A 154 -14.35 7.53 -0.51
C PHE A 154 -15.16 8.78 -0.22
N TYR A 155 -16.30 8.57 0.44
CA TYR A 155 -17.10 9.66 0.97
C TYR A 155 -16.38 10.22 2.20
N VAL A 156 -15.80 11.40 2.05
CA VAL A 156 -15.54 12.30 3.18
C VAL A 156 -16.90 12.94 3.48
N GLY A 157 -17.32 12.99 4.74
CA GLY A 157 -18.62 13.53 5.16
C GLY A 157 -18.92 14.95 4.63
N ASP A 158 -20.08 15.51 4.98
CA ASP A 158 -20.44 16.88 4.57
C ASP A 158 -19.45 17.92 5.12
N ILE A 159 -18.44 18.24 4.31
CA ILE A 159 -17.38 19.21 4.60
C ILE A 159 -17.87 20.66 4.60
N THR A 160 -19.13 20.91 4.25
CA THR A 160 -19.69 22.28 4.20
C THR A 160 -20.07 22.82 5.58
N LYS A 161 -20.14 21.96 6.60
CA LYS A 161 -20.44 22.34 7.98
C LYS A 161 -19.24 22.07 8.89
N PHE A 162 -18.28 22.98 8.88
CA PHE A 162 -17.24 23.05 9.91
C PHE A 162 -17.85 23.62 11.20
N ASP A 163 -17.78 22.88 12.30
CA ASP A 163 -18.07 23.44 13.61
C ASP A 163 -16.80 24.14 14.13
N GLU A 164 -16.76 25.47 14.02
CA GLU A 164 -15.66 26.30 14.55
C GLU A 164 -15.47 26.08 16.06
N ALA A 165 -16.49 25.61 16.78
CA ALA A 165 -16.42 25.34 18.22
C ALA A 165 -15.62 24.06 18.57
N GLN A 166 -15.32 23.19 17.60
CA GLN A 166 -14.66 21.89 17.83
C GLN A 166 -13.31 21.75 17.11
N ALA A 167 -12.52 22.84 17.07
CA ALA A 167 -11.14 22.83 16.58
C ALA A 167 -10.98 22.24 15.15
N GLY A 168 -12.00 22.41 14.30
CA GLY A 168 -11.94 22.01 12.89
C GLY A 168 -12.07 20.51 12.62
N SER A 169 -12.75 19.74 13.48
CA SER A 169 -13.12 18.35 13.18
C SER A 169 -14.23 18.27 12.11
N VAL A 170 -14.24 17.20 11.31
CA VAL A 170 -15.34 16.91 10.37
C VAL A 170 -16.58 16.50 11.17
N ALA A 171 -17.54 17.41 11.33
CA ALA A 171 -18.83 17.09 11.89
C ALA A 171 -19.67 16.33 10.86
N LEU A 172 -19.80 15.00 11.04
CA LEU A 172 -20.86 14.23 10.38
C LEU A 172 -22.21 14.63 10.99
N THR A 173 -22.70 15.81 10.66
CA THR A 173 -24.10 16.13 10.94
C THR A 173 -24.99 15.31 10.01
N THR A 174 -26.09 14.78 10.53
CA THR A 174 -27.17 14.25 9.72
C THR A 174 -27.59 15.33 8.73
N PRO A 175 -27.59 15.07 7.41
CA PRO A 175 -27.90 16.08 6.42
C PRO A 175 -29.27 16.71 6.70
N SER A 176 -29.33 18.04 6.76
CA SER A 176 -30.61 18.77 6.75
C SER A 176 -31.33 18.64 5.39
N HIS A 177 -30.67 18.06 4.38
CA HIS A 177 -31.24 17.62 3.12
C HIS A 177 -30.96 16.13 2.89
N PRO A 178 -31.98 15.25 2.85
CA PRO A 178 -31.83 13.79 2.81
C PRO A 178 -31.49 13.25 1.40
N GLY A 179 -30.69 13.98 0.62
CA GLY A 179 -30.24 13.54 -0.69
C GLY A 179 -28.86 12.90 -0.56
N ALA A 180 -28.73 11.62 -0.88
CA ALA A 180 -27.42 10.99 -1.04
C ALA A 180 -26.54 11.83 -1.99
N ASP A 181 -25.25 11.95 -1.68
CA ASP A 181 -24.25 12.64 -2.50
C ASP A 181 -24.04 11.92 -3.83
N ILE A 182 -24.93 12.17 -4.78
CA ILE A 182 -24.89 11.56 -6.10
C ILE A 182 -24.04 12.44 -7.01
N ILE A 183 -22.82 11.98 -7.27
CA ILE A 183 -21.91 12.62 -8.20
C ILE A 183 -22.07 11.96 -9.57
N VAL A 184 -22.36 12.76 -10.59
CA VAL A 184 -22.52 12.28 -11.98
C VAL A 184 -21.27 12.67 -12.77
N TRP A 185 -20.65 11.66 -13.38
CA TRP A 185 -19.52 11.85 -14.29
C TRP A 185 -19.90 11.32 -15.65
N LYS A 186 -19.35 11.95 -16.70
CA LYS A 186 -19.64 11.61 -18.09
C LYS A 186 -18.42 10.99 -18.73
N TRP A 187 -18.61 9.89 -19.46
CA TRP A 187 -17.56 9.36 -20.30
C TRP A 187 -17.34 10.29 -21.50
N ASN A 188 -16.17 10.92 -21.56
CA ASN A 188 -15.72 11.70 -22.71
C ASN A 188 -15.04 10.74 -23.70
N THR A 189 -15.63 10.61 -24.90
CA THR A 189 -15.13 9.72 -25.95
C THR A 189 -13.83 10.21 -26.58
N ASP A 190 -13.60 11.51 -26.60
CA ASP A 190 -12.45 12.11 -27.29
C ASP A 190 -11.18 11.95 -26.45
N THR A 191 -11.30 12.12 -25.14
CA THR A 191 -10.21 11.92 -24.19
C THR A 191 -10.17 10.51 -23.60
N GLU A 192 -11.19 9.68 -23.85
CA GLU A 192 -11.43 8.40 -23.17
C GLU A 192 -11.38 8.54 -21.63
N THR A 193 -11.83 9.67 -21.04
CA THR A 193 -11.96 9.88 -19.57
C THR A 193 -13.37 9.64 -19.06
N LEU A 194 -13.46 9.31 -17.78
CA LEU A 194 -14.57 9.78 -16.97
C LEU A 194 -14.29 11.26 -16.63
N ALA A 195 -15.00 12.20 -17.25
CA ALA A 195 -14.90 13.63 -17.00
C ALA A 195 -15.97 14.07 -15.98
N PRO A 196 -15.62 14.91 -15.00
CA PRO A 196 -16.60 15.49 -14.10
C PRO A 196 -17.50 16.48 -14.85
N LEU A 197 -18.78 16.51 -14.48
CA LEU A 197 -19.69 17.56 -14.92
C LEU A 197 -19.45 18.84 -14.10
N THR A 198 -19.46 20.00 -14.75
CA THR A 198 -19.10 21.29 -14.17
C THR A 198 -20.30 22.21 -14.00
N ILE A 199 -20.21 23.16 -13.06
CA ILE A 199 -21.26 24.19 -12.87
C ILE A 199 -21.26 25.26 -13.98
N ASP A 200 -20.17 25.40 -14.71
CA ASP A 200 -20.04 26.46 -15.72
C ASP A 200 -20.81 26.15 -17.00
N SER A 201 -21.12 24.88 -17.24
CA SER A 201 -21.86 24.40 -18.42
C SER A 201 -23.33 24.12 -18.08
N ASP A 202 -24.25 24.88 -18.69
CA ASP A 202 -25.69 24.61 -18.53
C ASP A 202 -26.13 23.27 -19.14
N ALA A 203 -25.41 22.78 -20.15
CA ALA A 203 -25.61 21.45 -20.70
C ALA A 203 -25.26 20.35 -19.67
N ASP A 204 -24.17 20.53 -18.94
CA ASP A 204 -23.72 19.61 -17.88
C ASP A 204 -24.72 19.57 -16.74
N LYS A 205 -25.27 20.73 -16.34
CA LYS A 205 -26.35 20.82 -15.34
C LYS A 205 -27.58 20.02 -15.75
N GLN A 206 -28.05 20.19 -16.98
CA GLN A 206 -29.23 19.51 -17.49
C GLN A 206 -29.01 17.99 -17.58
N GLU A 207 -27.83 17.55 -18.01
CA GLU A 207 -27.47 16.14 -18.10
C GLU A 207 -27.37 15.49 -16.72
N ALA A 208 -26.70 16.16 -15.76
CA ALA A 208 -26.64 15.71 -14.37
C ALA A 208 -28.05 15.57 -13.76
N MET A 209 -28.92 16.57 -13.94
CA MET A 209 -30.31 16.54 -13.49
C MET A 209 -31.08 15.36 -14.08
N ARG A 210 -30.93 15.10 -15.38
CA ARG A 210 -31.57 13.97 -16.06
C ARG A 210 -31.11 12.62 -15.48
N HIS A 211 -29.81 12.45 -15.24
CA HIS A 211 -29.28 11.21 -14.66
C HIS A 211 -29.71 11.01 -13.22
N LYS A 212 -29.67 12.06 -12.40
CA LYS A 212 -30.16 12.05 -11.01
C LYS A 212 -31.65 11.70 -10.93
N ALA A 213 -32.48 12.27 -11.80
CA ALA A 213 -33.91 11.96 -11.87
C ALA A 213 -34.19 10.50 -12.30
N ASN A 214 -33.28 9.87 -13.04
CA ASN A 214 -33.46 8.53 -13.59
C ASN A 214 -32.87 7.40 -12.72
N LEU A 215 -32.30 7.71 -11.55
CA LEU A 215 -31.66 6.71 -10.67
C LEU A 215 -32.61 5.58 -10.27
N GLY A 216 -33.89 5.90 -10.01
CA GLY A 216 -34.90 4.89 -9.66
C GLY A 216 -35.07 3.84 -10.76
N ALA A 217 -35.04 4.23 -12.04
CA ALA A 217 -35.12 3.29 -13.15
C ALA A 217 -33.83 2.47 -13.31
N ILE A 218 -32.66 3.06 -13.04
CA ILE A 218 -31.37 2.35 -13.08
C ILE A 218 -31.32 1.29 -11.97
N TRP A 219 -31.79 1.63 -10.76
CA TRP A 219 -31.90 0.70 -9.64
C TRP A 219 -32.81 -0.49 -9.97
N GLN A 220 -34.02 -0.21 -10.47
CA GLN A 220 -35.00 -1.24 -10.83
C GLN A 220 -34.51 -2.17 -11.96
N ARG A 221 -33.62 -1.69 -12.84
CA ARG A 221 -32.99 -2.50 -13.89
C ARG A 221 -31.80 -3.33 -13.38
N GLY A 222 -31.48 -3.27 -12.08
CA GLY A 222 -30.33 -3.94 -11.50
C GLY A 222 -28.99 -3.32 -11.90
N GLY A 223 -28.99 -2.07 -12.39
CA GLY A 223 -27.78 -1.37 -12.83
C GLY A 223 -26.96 -0.78 -11.69
N LEU A 224 -27.48 -0.76 -10.47
CA LEU A 224 -26.78 -0.32 -9.26
C LEU A 224 -26.58 -1.54 -8.35
N PHE A 225 -25.32 -1.86 -8.07
CA PHE A 225 -24.96 -2.90 -7.10
C PHE A 225 -24.90 -2.28 -5.70
N ARG A 226 -25.52 -2.92 -4.71
CA ARG A 226 -25.29 -2.59 -3.29
C ARG A 226 -23.81 -2.85 -3.00
N TYR A 227 -23.10 -1.88 -2.44
CA TYR A 227 -21.70 -2.04 -2.02
C TYR A 227 -21.63 -3.26 -1.08
N ARG A 228 -20.95 -4.33 -1.52
CA ARG A 228 -20.69 -5.50 -0.69
C ARG A 228 -19.36 -5.25 0.02
N SER A 229 -19.42 -4.81 1.28
CA SER A 229 -18.28 -4.84 2.17
C SER A 229 -17.83 -6.29 2.40
N ARG A 230 -16.57 -6.44 2.80
CA ARG A 230 -15.84 -7.71 2.93
C ARG A 230 -16.64 -8.75 3.74
N VAL A 231 -16.54 -10.02 3.36
CA VAL A 231 -17.03 -11.15 4.20
C VAL A 231 -16.13 -11.20 5.44
N SER A 232 -16.71 -11.17 6.63
CA SER A 232 -15.96 -11.18 7.89
C SER A 232 -15.20 -12.51 8.08
N PRO A 233 -14.07 -12.52 8.79
CA PRO A 233 -13.37 -13.75 9.16
C PRO A 233 -14.27 -14.74 9.91
N ALA A 234 -15.24 -14.23 10.69
CA ALA A 234 -16.25 -15.03 11.38
C ALA A 234 -17.21 -15.71 10.40
N ALA A 235 -17.68 -14.98 9.37
CA ALA A 235 -18.50 -15.56 8.30
C ALA A 235 -17.73 -16.60 7.47
N LEU A 236 -16.42 -16.38 7.23
CA LEU A 236 -15.53 -17.39 6.61
C LEU A 236 -15.34 -18.63 7.51
N ALA A 237 -15.26 -18.45 8.83
CA ALA A 237 -15.11 -19.55 9.78
C ALA A 237 -16.40 -20.40 9.88
N GLN A 238 -17.58 -19.76 9.86
CA GLN A 238 -18.87 -20.45 9.81
C GLN A 238 -19.07 -21.20 8.49
N GLN A 239 -18.60 -20.63 7.37
CA GLN A 239 -18.59 -21.31 6.07
C GLN A 239 -17.72 -22.56 6.07
N ASN A 240 -16.57 -22.52 6.75
CA ASN A 240 -15.69 -23.69 6.92
C ASN A 240 -16.27 -24.77 7.85
N ALA A 241 -17.24 -24.43 8.70
CA ALA A 241 -17.92 -25.35 9.62
C ALA A 241 -19.15 -26.06 9.02
N GLY A 242 -19.49 -25.79 7.75
CA GLY A 242 -20.57 -26.49 7.03
C GLY A 242 -21.99 -26.09 7.44
N HIS A 243 -22.15 -24.99 8.19
CA HIS A 243 -23.46 -24.42 8.45
C HIS A 243 -23.96 -23.63 7.22
N PRO A 244 -25.28 -23.59 6.95
CA PRO A 244 -25.84 -22.70 5.94
C PRO A 244 -25.45 -21.27 6.31
N VAL A 245 -24.69 -20.60 5.45
CA VAL A 245 -24.38 -19.18 5.62
C VAL A 245 -25.67 -18.41 5.40
N GLN A 246 -26.37 -18.09 6.48
CA GLN A 246 -27.30 -16.98 6.49
C GLN A 246 -26.43 -15.75 6.20
N LEU A 247 -26.50 -15.19 5.00
CA LEU A 247 -25.83 -13.94 4.63
C LEU A 247 -26.55 -12.77 5.32
N GLU A 248 -26.69 -12.86 6.64
CA GLU A 248 -26.99 -11.70 7.46
C GLU A 248 -25.74 -10.84 7.39
N ILE A 249 -25.90 -9.66 6.79
CA ILE A 249 -24.90 -8.60 6.81
C ILE A 249 -24.73 -8.29 8.29
N ASP A 250 -23.57 -8.58 8.88
CA ASP A 250 -23.26 -8.13 10.23
C ASP A 250 -23.22 -6.60 10.21
N GLU A 251 -24.33 -5.96 10.58
CA GLU A 251 -24.44 -4.50 10.67
C GLU A 251 -23.37 -3.93 11.62
N GLU A 252 -22.94 -4.72 12.61
CA GLU A 252 -21.81 -4.43 13.52
C GLU A 252 -20.48 -4.20 12.78
N ASP A 253 -20.14 -5.02 11.78
CA ASP A 253 -18.89 -4.88 11.01
C ASP A 253 -18.88 -3.61 10.15
N GLU A 254 -20.05 -3.21 9.64
CA GLU A 254 -20.18 -1.96 8.89
C GLU A 254 -20.07 -0.73 9.80
N GLU A 255 -20.61 -0.81 11.03
CA GLU A 255 -20.45 0.25 12.02
C GLU A 255 -18.99 0.43 12.43
N GLU A 256 -18.27 -0.66 12.68
CA GLU A 256 -16.84 -0.61 13.00
C GLU A 256 -16.02 0.00 11.84
N GLY A 257 -16.32 -0.41 10.61
CA GLY A 257 -15.72 0.17 9.41
C GLY A 257 -15.97 1.67 9.28
N ARG A 258 -17.21 2.12 9.55
CA ARG A 258 -17.58 3.56 9.56
C ARG A 258 -16.85 4.33 10.66
N GLN A 259 -16.74 3.79 11.87
CA GLN A 259 -16.01 4.45 12.96
C GLN A 259 -14.52 4.54 12.65
N THR A 260 -13.92 3.46 12.15
CA THR A 260 -12.51 3.49 11.75
C THR A 260 -12.26 4.51 10.65
N TRP A 261 -13.15 4.59 9.65
CA TRP A 261 -13.04 5.59 8.59
C TRP A 261 -13.08 7.01 9.16
N LYS A 262 -13.96 7.26 10.13
CA LYS A 262 -14.04 8.54 10.84
C LYS A 262 -12.73 8.87 11.54
N GLU A 263 -12.12 7.92 12.23
CA GLU A 263 -10.83 8.11 12.91
C GLU A 263 -9.64 8.29 11.95
N LEU A 264 -9.71 7.73 10.73
CA LEU A 264 -8.70 7.93 9.70
C LEU A 264 -8.83 9.27 8.96
N THR A 265 -9.96 9.96 9.10
CA THR A 265 -10.28 11.16 8.31
C THR A 265 -10.70 12.38 9.14
N ASP A 266 -10.65 12.29 10.48
CA ASP A 266 -11.16 13.34 11.38
C ASP A 266 -10.41 14.67 11.29
N LYS A 267 -9.17 14.68 10.76
CA LYS A 267 -8.32 15.86 10.56
C LYS A 267 -8.20 16.30 9.10
N LEU A 268 -8.95 15.67 8.19
CA LEU A 268 -9.02 16.14 6.80
C LEU A 268 -9.95 17.35 6.69
N THR A 269 -9.36 18.53 6.51
CA THR A 269 -10.11 19.79 6.41
C THR A 269 -10.03 20.38 5.00
N PRO A 270 -11.05 21.12 4.51
CA PRO A 270 -10.98 21.88 3.27
C PRO A 270 -9.78 22.81 3.21
N ARG A 271 -9.41 23.42 4.35
CA ARG A 271 -8.19 24.24 4.46
C ARG A 271 -6.94 23.41 4.16
N LEU A 272 -6.84 22.22 4.73
CA LEU A 272 -5.73 21.30 4.47
C LEU A 272 -5.71 20.85 3.01
N LEU A 273 -6.85 20.43 2.47
CA LEU A 273 -6.96 19.97 1.08
C LEU A 273 -6.64 21.11 0.10
N THR A 274 -7.11 22.33 0.39
CA THR A 274 -6.80 23.51 -0.43
C THR A 274 -5.32 23.85 -0.36
N ARG A 275 -4.72 23.77 0.83
CA ARG A 275 -3.27 23.98 0.98
C ARG A 275 -2.46 22.90 0.26
N VAL A 276 -2.85 21.63 0.30
CA VAL A 276 -2.06 20.53 -0.26
C VAL A 276 -2.30 20.33 -1.76
N VAL A 277 -3.55 20.42 -2.21
CA VAL A 277 -3.99 20.09 -3.58
C VAL A 277 -4.29 21.34 -4.41
N GLY A 278 -4.51 22.49 -3.78
CA GLY A 278 -4.93 23.73 -4.44
C GLY A 278 -6.44 23.98 -4.38
N ASP A 279 -6.89 25.04 -5.04
CA ASP A 279 -8.28 25.47 -4.99
C ASP A 279 -9.25 24.40 -5.51
N PRO A 280 -10.38 24.16 -4.81
CA PRO A 280 -11.35 23.16 -5.23
C PRO A 280 -12.07 23.58 -6.51
N ALA A 281 -12.28 22.61 -7.41
CA ALA A 281 -13.26 22.76 -8.48
C ALA A 281 -14.68 22.65 -7.91
N LEU A 282 -15.64 23.38 -8.49
CA LEU A 282 -17.04 23.27 -8.09
C LEU A 282 -17.75 22.18 -8.92
N ASP A 283 -18.50 21.32 -8.24
CA ASP A 283 -19.40 20.40 -8.91
C ASP A 283 -20.66 21.08 -9.43
N VAL A 284 -21.47 20.30 -10.17
CA VAL A 284 -22.74 20.74 -10.76
C VAL A 284 -23.73 21.34 -9.75
N ASP A 285 -23.61 20.97 -8.46
CA ASP A 285 -24.45 21.46 -7.37
C ASP A 285 -23.77 22.58 -6.56
N GLY A 286 -22.59 23.05 -6.99
CA GLY A 286 -21.83 24.11 -6.34
C GLY A 286 -20.99 23.66 -5.14
N ARG A 287 -20.73 22.36 -4.99
CA ARG A 287 -19.94 21.80 -3.88
C ARG A 287 -18.45 21.77 -4.24
N PRO A 288 -17.55 22.08 -3.29
CA PRO A 288 -16.11 22.06 -3.52
C PRO A 288 -15.60 20.63 -3.67
N ARG A 289 -14.72 20.42 -4.66
CA ARG A 289 -14.09 19.13 -4.98
C ARG A 289 -12.61 19.31 -5.25
N TRP A 290 -11.80 18.55 -4.51
CA TRP A 290 -10.37 18.37 -4.81
C TRP A 290 -10.18 17.09 -5.62
N MET A 291 -9.37 17.17 -6.67
CA MET A 291 -9.02 16.02 -7.50
C MET A 291 -7.56 15.68 -7.25
N VAL A 292 -7.30 14.40 -6.98
CA VAL A 292 -5.95 13.86 -6.79
C VAL A 292 -5.81 12.63 -7.68
N THR A 293 -4.67 12.51 -8.35
CA THR A 293 -4.35 11.34 -9.19
C THR A 293 -3.10 10.64 -8.67
N SER A 294 -2.82 9.45 -9.19
CA SER A 294 -1.55 8.77 -8.91
C SER A 294 -0.33 9.52 -9.47
N ALA A 295 -0.53 10.46 -10.39
CA ALA A 295 0.52 11.27 -11.00
C ALA A 295 0.77 12.60 -10.26
N SER A 296 -0.17 13.06 -9.43
CA SER A 296 0.04 14.21 -8.55
C SER A 296 1.32 14.03 -7.74
N SER A 297 2.23 14.99 -7.79
CA SER A 297 3.54 14.91 -7.15
C SER A 297 3.93 16.26 -6.57
N ALA A 298 4.81 16.26 -5.57
CA ALA A 298 5.44 17.48 -5.07
C ALA A 298 6.73 17.75 -5.86
N GLN A 299 7.06 19.01 -6.17
CA GLN A 299 8.29 19.38 -6.91
C GLN A 299 9.52 18.65 -6.41
N ARG A 300 9.66 18.59 -5.08
CA ARG A 300 10.84 18.08 -4.41
C ARG A 300 11.07 16.58 -4.58
N ASP A 301 10.01 15.85 -4.93
CA ASP A 301 10.02 14.40 -5.14
C ASP A 301 9.95 14.06 -6.64
N THR A 302 9.97 15.06 -7.53
CA THR A 302 9.98 14.87 -8.97
C THR A 302 11.39 14.56 -9.44
N ASP A 303 11.56 13.47 -10.20
CA ASP A 303 12.85 13.09 -10.77
C ASP A 303 13.28 14.09 -11.86
N VAL A 304 14.30 14.89 -11.59
CA VAL A 304 14.94 15.71 -12.63
C VAL A 304 15.88 14.82 -13.44
N ILE A 305 15.41 14.36 -14.60
CA ILE A 305 16.20 13.54 -15.52
C ILE A 305 16.82 14.45 -16.61
N PRO A 306 18.16 14.57 -16.67
CA PRO A 306 18.82 15.39 -17.68
C PRO A 306 18.44 14.97 -19.11
N GLY A 307 17.87 15.89 -19.90
CA GLY A 307 17.53 15.67 -21.32
C GLY A 307 16.06 15.31 -21.60
N LEU A 308 15.22 15.18 -20.57
CA LEU A 308 13.76 15.17 -20.70
C LEU A 308 13.20 16.59 -20.50
N MET A 309 12.01 16.87 -21.05
CA MET A 309 11.30 18.14 -20.83
C MET A 309 11.13 18.38 -19.33
N ASP A 310 11.20 19.64 -18.92
CA ASP A 310 11.00 20.01 -17.52
C ASP A 310 9.58 19.57 -17.09
N SER A 311 9.41 19.14 -15.84
CA SER A 311 8.14 18.55 -15.37
C SER A 311 6.97 19.50 -15.58
N ALA A 312 7.20 20.80 -15.41
CA ALA A 312 6.23 21.85 -15.67
C ALA A 312 5.82 21.96 -17.15
N GLU A 313 6.76 21.83 -18.09
CA GLU A 313 6.46 21.86 -19.53
C GLU A 313 5.68 20.60 -19.95
N ALA A 314 6.01 19.45 -19.37
CA ALA A 314 5.26 18.21 -19.56
C ALA A 314 3.83 18.28 -18.98
N THR A 315 3.64 18.97 -17.86
CA THR A 315 2.31 19.16 -17.25
C THR A 315 1.46 20.09 -18.11
N GLU A 316 2.05 21.13 -18.71
CA GLU A 316 1.34 22.07 -19.59
C GLU A 316 0.96 21.44 -20.94
N GLU A 317 1.82 20.60 -21.52
CA GLU A 317 1.44 19.78 -22.69
C GLU A 317 0.36 18.75 -22.35
N LEU A 318 0.41 18.15 -21.15
CA LEU A 318 -0.61 17.22 -20.70
C LEU A 318 -1.95 17.93 -20.52
N GLU A 319 -1.99 19.10 -19.88
CA GLU A 319 -3.17 19.94 -19.71
C GLU A 319 -3.80 20.31 -21.06
N LYS A 320 -2.99 20.65 -22.07
CA LYS A 320 -3.47 20.94 -23.44
C LYS A 320 -4.12 19.73 -24.12
N VAL A 321 -3.73 18.52 -23.76
CA VAL A 321 -4.22 17.27 -24.36
C VAL A 321 -5.39 16.66 -23.57
N THR A 322 -5.40 16.81 -22.25
CA THR A 322 -6.40 16.19 -21.36
C THR A 322 -7.49 17.15 -20.92
N GLY A 323 -7.25 18.46 -20.97
CA GLY A 323 -8.10 19.49 -20.37
C GLY A 323 -8.12 19.48 -18.85
N GLU A 324 -7.28 18.65 -18.21
CA GLU A 324 -7.19 18.49 -16.75
C GLU A 324 -5.82 18.97 -16.29
N LYS A 325 -5.80 20.02 -15.46
CA LYS A 325 -4.59 20.52 -14.81
C LYS A 325 -4.22 19.59 -13.65
N GLU A 326 -3.10 18.89 -13.75
CA GLU A 326 -2.58 18.12 -12.61
C GLU A 326 -2.08 19.10 -11.54
N SER A 327 -2.59 18.96 -10.32
CA SER A 327 -2.15 19.77 -9.20
C SER A 327 -0.85 19.22 -8.62
N GLU A 328 0.12 20.11 -8.50
CA GLU A 328 1.32 19.88 -7.71
C GLU A 328 0.96 19.86 -6.22
N PHE A 329 1.53 18.92 -5.47
CA PHE A 329 1.32 18.88 -4.02
C PHE A 329 2.16 19.91 -3.27
N SER A 330 1.50 20.83 -2.59
CA SER A 330 2.10 21.77 -1.65
C SER A 330 2.09 21.23 -0.22
N PHE A 331 2.91 20.19 0.01
CA PHE A 331 3.12 19.58 1.32
C PHE A 331 3.84 20.49 2.31
N LEU A 332 3.75 20.15 3.60
CA LEU A 332 4.55 20.79 4.63
C LEU A 332 6.06 20.69 4.31
N PRO A 333 6.79 21.81 4.32
CA PRO A 333 8.18 21.87 3.90
C PRO A 333 9.11 21.28 4.97
N ILE A 334 9.23 19.96 5.01
CA ILE A 334 10.09 19.25 5.97
C ILE A 334 11.47 19.01 5.35
N ASP A 335 12.50 19.67 5.86
CA ASP A 335 13.90 19.38 5.52
C ASP A 335 14.63 18.76 6.71
N LEU A 336 14.74 17.43 6.69
CA LEU A 336 15.41 16.67 7.74
C LEU A 336 16.93 16.91 7.78
N LYS A 337 17.52 17.50 6.73
CA LYS A 337 18.94 17.88 6.69
C LYS A 337 19.19 19.23 7.34
N ARG A 338 18.14 20.04 7.53
CA ARG A 338 18.23 21.41 8.06
C ARG A 338 17.12 21.66 9.09
N THR A 339 17.37 21.23 10.32
CA THR A 339 16.40 21.28 11.43
C THR A 339 16.70 22.39 12.45
N TRP A 340 17.48 23.40 12.07
CA TRP A 340 17.93 24.49 12.94
C TRP A 340 17.59 25.86 12.34
N ARG A 341 17.52 26.89 13.21
CA ARG A 341 17.23 28.27 12.80
C ARG A 341 18.28 28.83 11.84
N GLU A 342 17.83 29.74 10.99
CA GLU A 342 18.74 30.46 10.10
C GLU A 342 19.78 31.22 10.94
N GLY A 343 21.06 31.05 10.64
CA GLY A 343 22.16 31.65 11.41
C GLY A 343 22.65 30.85 12.62
N ALA A 344 22.10 29.66 12.93
CA ALA A 344 22.69 28.77 13.95
C ALA A 344 24.10 28.31 13.54
N ILE A 345 25.03 28.20 14.50
CA ILE A 345 26.44 27.82 14.27
C ILE A 345 26.90 26.76 15.28
N GLY A 346 27.74 25.83 14.82
CA GLY A 346 28.51 24.92 15.70
C GLY A 346 27.62 24.00 16.53
N ARG A 347 27.76 24.10 17.87
CA ARG A 347 27.08 23.23 18.85
C ARG A 347 25.56 23.21 18.70
N GLU A 348 24.97 24.37 18.41
CA GLU A 348 23.52 24.52 18.27
C GLU A 348 22.96 23.68 17.10
N ARG A 349 23.69 23.60 15.98
CA ARG A 349 23.28 22.75 14.85
C ARG A 349 23.32 21.28 15.23
N THR A 350 24.33 20.86 15.98
CA THR A 350 24.46 19.48 16.45
C THR A 350 23.34 19.10 17.40
N GLU A 351 22.98 19.99 18.34
CA GLU A 351 21.87 19.78 19.27
C GLU A 351 20.53 19.72 18.53
N ALA A 352 20.27 20.64 17.61
CA ALA A 352 19.04 20.66 16.79
C ALA A 352 18.95 19.51 15.76
N ALA A 353 20.07 18.89 15.39
CA ALA A 353 20.09 17.68 14.56
C ALA A 353 19.74 16.42 15.37
N GLN A 354 20.05 16.42 16.68
CA GLN A 354 19.70 15.34 17.60
C GLN A 354 18.26 15.45 18.12
N ASP A 355 17.80 16.68 18.33
CA ASP A 355 16.43 17.00 18.74
C ASP A 355 15.78 17.96 17.74
N ARG A 356 14.85 17.41 16.94
CA ARG A 356 14.15 18.19 15.90
C ARG A 356 12.96 18.99 16.41
N SER A 357 12.76 19.11 17.74
CA SER A 357 11.61 19.79 18.35
C SER A 357 11.48 21.25 17.92
N TRP A 358 12.60 21.97 17.73
CA TRP A 358 12.56 23.35 17.22
C TRP A 358 11.97 23.41 15.80
N ALA A 359 12.40 22.50 14.91
CA ALA A 359 11.91 22.47 13.54
C ALA A 359 10.42 22.12 13.46
N LEU A 360 9.96 21.20 14.32
CA LEU A 360 8.53 20.89 14.44
C LEU A 360 7.73 22.11 14.94
N GLY A 361 8.21 22.80 15.97
CA GLY A 361 7.56 23.99 16.51
C GLY A 361 7.51 25.16 15.51
N ASP A 362 8.60 25.43 14.81
CA ASP A 362 8.67 26.46 13.76
C ASP A 362 7.73 26.13 12.59
N LEU A 363 7.63 24.85 12.20
CA LEU A 363 6.70 24.40 11.18
C LEU A 363 5.24 24.60 11.60
N ILE A 364 4.88 24.22 12.82
CA ILE A 364 3.54 24.44 13.38
C ILE A 364 3.22 25.93 13.41
N HIS A 365 4.14 26.75 13.93
CA HIS A 365 3.96 28.19 14.04
C HIS A 365 3.73 28.85 12.67
N ARG A 366 4.50 28.48 11.63
CA ARG A 366 4.33 29.02 10.27
C ARG A 366 2.95 28.68 9.69
N VAL A 367 2.44 27.48 9.95
CA VAL A 367 1.13 27.05 9.44
C VAL A 367 -0.01 27.70 10.23
N SER A 368 0.21 27.93 11.52
CA SER A 368 -0.71 28.64 12.40
C SER A 368 -0.74 30.15 12.18
N ALA A 369 0.23 30.74 11.47
CA ALA A 369 0.30 32.18 11.21
C ALA A 369 -0.98 32.70 10.53
N ASP A 370 -1.49 31.95 9.55
CA ASP A 370 -2.73 32.28 8.84
C ASP A 370 -4.00 31.99 9.69
N ALA A 371 -3.86 31.31 10.83
CA ALA A 371 -4.95 30.97 11.75
C ALA A 371 -4.98 31.85 13.02
N GLY A 372 -4.33 33.02 13.00
CA GLY A 372 -4.25 33.89 14.19
C GLY A 372 -3.29 33.39 15.27
N GLY A 373 -2.38 32.46 14.94
CA GLY A 373 -1.35 31.98 15.85
C GLY A 373 -1.77 30.83 16.77
N ASP A 374 -2.95 30.23 16.56
CA ASP A 374 -3.37 29.06 17.33
C ASP A 374 -2.55 27.83 16.93
N GLU A 375 -1.66 27.40 17.81
CA GLU A 375 -0.79 26.23 17.59
C GLU A 375 -1.59 24.93 17.43
N SER A 376 -2.78 24.82 18.03
CA SER A 376 -3.62 23.63 17.90
C SER A 376 -4.08 23.39 16.45
N VAL A 377 -4.28 24.47 15.69
CA VAL A 377 -4.60 24.41 14.26
C VAL A 377 -3.41 23.89 13.46
N GLY A 378 -2.19 24.33 13.79
CA GLY A 378 -0.97 23.85 13.15
C GLY A 378 -0.70 22.38 13.45
N GLU A 379 -0.93 21.95 14.69
CA GLU A 379 -0.87 20.54 15.10
C GLU A 379 -1.90 19.68 14.35
N ALA A 380 -3.13 20.17 14.20
CA ALA A 380 -4.17 19.50 13.41
C ALA A 380 -3.79 19.37 11.92
N GLN A 381 -3.09 20.36 11.36
CA GLN A 381 -2.60 20.30 9.98
C GLN A 381 -1.50 19.25 9.79
N VAL A 382 -0.62 19.05 10.77
CA VAL A 382 0.40 17.98 10.76
C VAL A 382 -0.29 16.60 10.77
N LEU A 383 -1.26 16.40 11.66
CA LEU A 383 -2.03 15.14 11.74
C LEU A 383 -2.85 14.90 10.47
N GLY A 384 -3.53 15.91 9.96
CA GLY A 384 -4.34 15.79 8.75
C GLY A 384 -3.50 15.50 7.50
N GLU A 385 -2.27 16.01 7.42
CA GLU A 385 -1.39 15.68 6.29
C GLU A 385 -0.88 14.25 6.39
N LEU A 386 -0.64 13.75 7.61
CA LEU A 386 -0.31 12.35 7.86
C LEU A 386 -1.47 11.42 7.46
N GLN A 387 -2.72 11.81 7.72
CA GLN A 387 -3.93 11.11 7.25
C GLN A 387 -4.04 11.13 5.73
N PHE A 388 -3.95 12.32 5.13
CA PHE A 388 -4.04 12.50 3.68
C PHE A 388 -2.99 11.65 2.96
N ALA A 389 -1.73 11.76 3.38
CA ALA A 389 -0.63 11.02 2.79
C ALA A 389 -0.89 9.51 2.87
N PHE A 390 -1.26 8.99 4.05
CA PHE A 390 -1.56 7.57 4.22
C PHE A 390 -2.67 7.06 3.31
N LEU A 391 -3.79 7.80 3.23
CA LEU A 391 -4.90 7.42 2.36
C LEU A 391 -4.51 7.42 0.88
N MET A 392 -3.71 8.40 0.44
CA MET A 392 -3.24 8.44 -0.94
C MET A 392 -2.24 7.33 -1.26
N ILE A 393 -1.42 6.91 -0.29
CA ILE A 393 -0.57 5.72 -0.45
C ILE A 393 -1.46 4.49 -0.61
N LEU A 394 -2.42 4.27 0.29
CA LEU A 394 -3.28 3.07 0.28
C LEU A 394 -4.13 2.96 -1.01
N THR A 395 -4.59 4.09 -1.54
CA THR A 395 -5.61 4.12 -2.59
C THR A 395 -5.05 4.37 -3.99
N LEU A 396 -4.00 5.19 -4.10
CA LEU A 396 -3.40 5.60 -5.37
C LEU A 396 -1.98 5.06 -5.55
N MET A 397 -1.38 4.45 -4.53
CA MET A 397 0.05 4.07 -4.51
C MET A 397 0.94 5.27 -4.86
N ASN A 398 0.61 6.44 -4.32
CA ASN A 398 1.31 7.68 -4.64
C ASN A 398 2.67 7.77 -3.93
N TYR A 399 3.73 7.97 -4.72
CA TYR A 399 5.10 8.03 -4.24
C TYR A 399 5.41 9.24 -3.35
N SER A 400 5.02 10.45 -3.78
CA SER A 400 5.27 11.68 -3.01
C SER A 400 4.53 11.67 -1.67
N CYS A 401 3.34 11.07 -1.62
CA CYS A 401 2.62 10.84 -0.37
C CYS A 401 3.38 9.87 0.56
N LEU A 402 4.00 8.80 0.03
CA LEU A 402 4.85 7.92 0.82
C LEU A 402 6.04 8.66 1.41
N GLN A 403 6.76 9.43 0.59
CA GLN A 403 7.90 10.23 1.07
C GLN A 403 7.46 11.23 2.13
N GLN A 404 6.32 11.90 1.94
CA GLN A 404 5.82 12.85 2.91
C GLN A 404 5.40 12.18 4.22
N TRP A 405 4.73 11.03 4.17
CA TRP A 405 4.39 10.23 5.35
C TRP A 405 5.65 9.82 6.12
N LYS A 406 6.70 9.34 5.43
CA LYS A 406 8.00 9.01 6.04
C LYS A 406 8.63 10.24 6.69
N ARG A 407 8.68 11.39 5.99
CA ARG A 407 9.26 12.65 6.49
C ARG A 407 8.54 13.17 7.74
N LEU A 408 7.20 13.14 7.76
CA LEU A 408 6.39 13.56 8.90
C LEU A 408 6.67 12.69 10.13
N LEU A 409 6.64 11.37 9.97
CA LEU A 409 6.95 10.46 11.07
C LEU A 409 8.39 10.62 11.55
N GLU A 410 9.35 10.75 10.64
CA GLU A 410 10.75 10.91 11.02
C GLU A 410 10.98 12.23 11.77
N LEU A 411 10.32 13.32 11.36
CA LEU A 411 10.37 14.60 12.07
C LEU A 411 9.79 14.44 13.49
N VAL A 412 8.54 14.00 13.62
CA VAL A 412 7.82 13.95 14.89
C VAL A 412 8.45 12.97 15.88
N LEU A 413 8.77 11.74 15.43
CA LEU A 413 9.33 10.68 16.29
C LEU A 413 10.83 10.88 16.63
N THR A 414 11.43 11.98 16.22
CA THR A 414 12.78 12.39 16.66
C THR A 414 12.79 13.70 17.45
N CYS A 415 11.62 14.28 17.72
CA CYS A 415 11.49 15.44 18.60
C CYS A 415 11.49 14.99 20.07
N ARG A 416 12.56 15.31 20.80
CA ARG A 416 12.72 14.94 22.22
C ARG A 416 11.98 15.88 23.15
N ALA A 417 12.23 17.18 23.08
CA ALA A 417 11.52 18.16 23.91
C ALA A 417 9.99 18.15 23.68
N ALA A 418 9.55 17.93 22.43
CA ALA A 418 8.14 17.84 22.08
C ALA A 418 7.37 16.71 22.80
N ILE A 419 8.05 15.68 23.33
CA ILE A 419 7.41 14.63 24.15
C ILE A 419 6.72 15.21 25.38
N ARG A 420 7.30 16.27 25.97
CA ARG A 420 6.70 16.99 27.10
C ARG A 420 5.89 18.19 26.64
N ASP A 421 6.44 18.96 25.70
CA ASP A 421 5.85 20.26 25.33
C ASP A 421 4.60 20.11 24.45
N ARG A 422 4.48 19.02 23.69
CA ARG A 422 3.38 18.77 22.72
C ARG A 422 2.83 17.35 22.86
N GLU A 423 2.50 16.97 24.09
CA GLU A 423 2.07 15.61 24.43
C GLU A 423 0.85 15.15 23.62
N ALA A 424 -0.14 16.02 23.42
CA ALA A 424 -1.37 15.72 22.67
C ALA A 424 -1.10 15.39 21.20
N LEU A 425 -0.22 16.15 20.53
CA LEU A 425 0.17 15.91 19.15
C LEU A 425 0.85 14.55 19.00
N LEU A 426 1.84 14.25 19.84
CA LEU A 426 2.59 12.98 19.75
C LEU A 426 1.70 11.78 20.06
N ALA A 427 0.84 11.88 21.08
CA ALA A 427 -0.14 10.84 21.38
C ALA A 427 -1.10 10.63 20.20
N GLY A 428 -1.54 11.71 19.55
CA GLY A 428 -2.36 11.68 18.33
C GLY A 428 -1.65 10.98 17.17
N VAL A 429 -0.37 11.28 16.92
CA VAL A 429 0.43 10.65 15.87
C VAL A 429 0.61 9.15 16.12
N LEU A 430 0.88 8.74 17.36
CA LEU A 430 1.04 7.33 17.71
C LEU A 430 -0.26 6.54 17.58
N ARG A 431 -1.38 7.12 18.03
CA ARG A 431 -2.71 6.52 17.87
C ARG A 431 -3.08 6.37 16.39
N LEU A 432 -2.84 7.42 15.61
CA LEU A 432 -3.11 7.39 14.17
C LEU A 432 -2.22 6.37 13.46
N LEU A 433 -0.92 6.30 13.80
CA LEU A 433 -0.01 5.30 13.25
C LEU A 433 -0.48 3.88 13.54
N LEU A 434 -0.90 3.58 14.78
CA LEU A 434 -1.46 2.27 15.14
C LEU A 434 -2.70 1.95 14.30
N LEU A 435 -3.62 2.90 14.14
CA LEU A 435 -4.82 2.73 13.33
C LEU A 435 -4.50 2.48 11.86
N GLN A 436 -3.51 3.21 11.31
CA GLN A 436 -3.02 3.05 9.94
C GLN A 436 -2.43 1.67 9.71
N LEU A 437 -1.56 1.19 10.61
CA LEU A 437 -0.94 -0.13 10.49
C LEU A 437 -1.96 -1.26 10.57
N LYS A 438 -2.96 -1.16 11.47
CA LYS A 438 -4.06 -2.14 11.56
C LYS A 438 -4.88 -2.29 10.29
N ARG A 439 -4.85 -1.32 9.38
CA ARG A 439 -5.58 -1.35 8.10
C ARG A 439 -4.67 -1.70 6.91
N CYS A 440 -3.37 -1.83 7.14
CA CYS A 440 -2.42 -2.26 6.13
C CYS A 440 -2.09 -3.74 6.29
N ASP A 441 -2.71 -4.59 5.46
CA ASP A 441 -2.51 -6.04 5.48
C ASP A 441 -1.08 -6.46 5.04
N ASP A 442 -0.30 -5.57 4.40
CA ASP A 442 1.04 -5.87 3.86
C ASP A 442 2.06 -4.73 4.08
N VAL A 443 2.45 -4.55 5.35
CA VAL A 443 3.52 -3.63 5.78
C VAL A 443 4.91 -4.17 5.38
N GLU A 444 5.13 -5.48 5.41
CA GLU A 444 6.47 -6.04 5.20
C GLU A 444 6.86 -6.28 3.73
N GLY A 445 5.92 -6.33 2.78
CA GLY A 445 6.24 -6.66 1.38
C GLY A 445 5.61 -5.76 0.30
N GLY A 446 4.74 -4.82 0.65
CA GLY A 446 3.96 -4.05 -0.33
C GLY A 446 4.00 -2.54 -0.16
N LEU A 447 3.61 -2.03 1.01
CA LEU A 447 3.39 -0.60 1.20
C LEU A 447 4.70 0.21 1.33
N PHE A 448 5.74 -0.39 1.92
CA PHE A 448 7.00 0.29 2.23
C PHE A 448 8.17 -0.03 1.29
N ASP A 449 8.01 -1.03 0.41
CA ASP A 449 9.02 -1.49 -0.55
C ASP A 449 9.14 -0.60 -1.81
N LEU A 450 8.34 0.47 -1.94
CA LEU A 450 8.36 1.38 -3.11
C LEU A 450 9.73 2.05 -3.34
N ASP A 451 10.60 2.10 -2.32
CA ASP A 451 11.97 2.66 -2.39
C ASP A 451 13.09 1.61 -2.35
N GLY A 452 12.76 0.31 -2.27
CA GLY A 452 13.76 -0.76 -2.13
C GLY A 452 14.40 -0.88 -0.73
N GLU A 453 13.90 -0.16 0.28
CA GLU A 453 14.16 -0.50 1.70
C GLU A 453 13.22 -1.64 2.11
N GLU A 454 13.75 -2.72 2.69
CA GLU A 454 12.95 -3.89 3.14
C GLU A 454 11.78 -3.44 4.03
N GLY A 455 10.56 -3.83 3.62
CA GLY A 455 9.30 -3.37 4.18
C GLY A 455 9.25 -3.45 5.70
N GLY A 456 9.16 -2.27 6.33
CA GLY A 456 9.09 -2.09 7.78
C GLY A 456 10.42 -1.71 8.45
N GLU A 457 11.58 -1.86 7.82
CA GLU A 457 12.88 -1.57 8.46
C GLU A 457 13.01 -0.09 8.87
N PHE A 458 12.58 0.84 8.00
CA PHE A 458 12.51 2.27 8.31
C PHE A 458 11.72 2.52 9.61
N LEU A 459 10.50 1.99 9.69
CA LEU A 459 9.59 2.24 10.80
C LEU A 459 10.13 1.58 12.08
N ARG A 460 10.63 0.35 11.99
CA ARG A 460 11.26 -0.35 13.11
C ARG A 460 12.45 0.44 13.68
N ARG A 461 13.36 0.92 12.83
CA ARG A 461 14.51 1.74 13.26
C ARG A 461 14.05 3.04 13.95
N LEU A 462 12.99 3.65 13.44
CA LEU A 462 12.43 4.89 13.99
C LEU A 462 11.79 4.66 15.36
N LEU A 463 10.95 3.63 15.50
CA LEU A 463 10.28 3.27 16.75
C LEU A 463 11.29 2.88 17.85
N VAL A 464 12.36 2.15 17.52
CA VAL A 464 13.44 1.83 18.48
C VAL A 464 14.10 3.11 19.03
N LYS A 465 14.38 4.09 18.17
CA LYS A 465 14.99 5.37 18.59
C LYS A 465 14.02 6.21 19.43
N PHE A 466 12.75 6.24 19.03
CA PHE A 466 11.71 6.95 19.76
C PHE A 466 11.50 6.36 21.15
N ARG A 467 11.38 5.03 21.26
CA ARG A 467 11.27 4.32 22.54
C ARG A 467 12.37 4.71 23.51
N ARG A 468 13.63 4.66 23.07
CA ARG A 468 14.77 5.06 23.92
C ARG A 468 14.60 6.47 24.45
N SER A 469 14.21 7.41 23.60
CA SER A 469 14.03 8.81 23.97
C SER A 469 12.83 9.00 24.92
N LEU A 470 11.73 8.30 24.66
CA LEU A 470 10.52 8.35 25.48
C LEU A 470 10.77 7.87 26.91
N HIS A 471 11.41 6.72 27.07
CA HIS A 471 11.74 6.19 28.41
C HIS A 471 12.79 7.03 29.13
N GLU A 472 13.77 7.62 28.42
CA GLU A 472 14.72 8.56 29.02
C GLU A 472 14.03 9.84 29.56
N ILE A 473 12.97 10.30 28.89
CA ILE A 473 12.33 11.59 29.19
C ILE A 473 11.17 11.45 30.18
N VAL A 474 10.44 10.33 30.14
CA VAL A 474 9.19 10.10 30.89
C VAL A 474 9.41 9.11 32.05
N ASP A 475 10.66 8.82 32.42
CA ASP A 475 10.94 7.83 33.47
C ASP A 475 10.22 8.18 34.79
N GLY A 476 9.41 7.24 35.27
CA GLY A 476 8.62 7.40 36.51
C GLY A 476 7.40 8.36 36.44
N THR A 477 7.08 8.95 35.28
CA THR A 477 5.92 9.85 35.12
C THR A 477 4.82 9.23 34.25
N GLU A 478 3.55 9.47 34.60
CA GLU A 478 2.42 9.14 33.74
C GLU A 478 2.40 10.11 32.55
N SER A 479 2.29 9.56 31.33
CA SER A 479 2.21 10.33 30.10
C SER A 479 1.30 9.63 29.10
N MET A 480 0.43 10.40 28.44
CA MET A 480 -0.42 9.95 27.35
C MET A 480 0.40 9.36 26.19
N VAL A 481 1.55 9.98 25.87
CA VAL A 481 2.44 9.51 24.79
C VAL A 481 2.97 8.12 25.12
N LYS A 482 3.32 7.88 26.38
CA LYS A 482 3.77 6.56 26.84
C LYS A 482 2.66 5.52 26.72
N THR A 483 1.45 5.85 27.18
CA THR A 483 0.31 4.93 27.07
C THR A 483 -0.03 4.56 25.62
N GLU A 484 -0.03 5.52 24.69
CA GLU A 484 -0.30 5.22 23.28
C GLU A 484 0.87 4.47 22.61
N PHE A 485 2.12 4.78 23.01
CA PHE A 485 3.28 4.05 22.52
C PHE A 485 3.29 2.58 22.98
N ASP A 486 2.94 2.31 24.24
CA ASP A 486 2.89 0.95 24.78
C ASP A 486 1.86 0.08 24.03
N LYS A 487 0.71 0.67 23.63
CA LYS A 487 -0.28 -0.01 22.77
C LYS A 487 0.29 -0.33 21.39
N LEU A 488 0.99 0.62 20.78
CA LEU A 488 1.63 0.44 19.48
C LEU A 488 2.72 -0.64 19.56
N GLU A 489 3.58 -0.59 20.58
CA GLU A 489 4.65 -1.59 20.80
C GLU A 489 4.07 -3.00 20.98
N ALA A 490 3.02 -3.14 21.79
CA ALA A 490 2.36 -4.43 21.98
C ALA A 490 1.80 -4.99 20.67
N TRP A 491 1.13 -4.16 19.87
CA TRP A 491 0.52 -4.59 18.62
C TRP A 491 1.57 -4.96 17.56
N VAL A 492 2.61 -4.14 17.37
CA VAL A 492 3.67 -4.43 16.38
C VAL A 492 4.47 -5.68 16.78
N LYS A 493 4.64 -5.94 18.08
CA LYS A 493 5.23 -7.19 18.57
C LYS A 493 4.34 -8.40 18.24
N GLU A 494 3.03 -8.27 18.40
CA GLU A 494 2.08 -9.35 18.12
C GLU A 494 1.97 -9.65 16.61
N GLU A 495 1.87 -8.61 15.79
CA GLU A 495 1.61 -8.75 14.35
C GLU A 495 2.89 -9.06 13.54
N TYR A 496 4.00 -8.39 13.87
CA TYR A 496 5.24 -8.44 13.08
C TYR A 496 6.46 -9.01 13.82
N ASP A 497 6.31 -9.43 15.08
CA ASP A 497 7.43 -9.90 15.92
C ASP A 497 8.57 -8.86 16.07
N TRP A 498 8.25 -7.56 15.99
CA TRP A 498 9.27 -6.52 16.17
C TRP A 498 9.59 -6.32 17.65
N GLU A 499 10.73 -6.86 18.08
CA GLU A 499 11.31 -6.49 19.37
C GLU A 499 11.93 -5.08 19.30
N LEU A 500 11.26 -4.10 19.93
CA LEU A 500 11.75 -2.73 20.06
C LEU A 500 12.71 -2.56 21.26
N ASN A 501 12.75 -3.56 22.15
CA ASN A 501 13.70 -3.69 23.25
C ASN A 501 15.05 -4.21 22.75
N ARG A 502 16.02 -3.32 22.54
CA ARG A 502 17.43 -3.73 22.50
C ARG A 502 18.02 -3.70 23.90
N GLU A 503 17.71 -4.69 24.73
CA GLU A 503 18.70 -5.06 25.73
C GLU A 503 19.87 -5.70 24.99
N VAL A 504 21.07 -5.16 25.22
CA VAL A 504 22.30 -5.65 24.60
C VAL A 504 22.50 -7.10 25.05
N PHE A 505 22.07 -8.06 24.24
CA PHE A 505 22.49 -9.45 24.40
C PHE A 505 23.99 -9.51 24.16
N VAL A 506 24.78 -9.37 25.23
CA VAL A 506 26.17 -9.81 25.24
C VAL A 506 26.12 -11.32 25.04
N ARG A 507 26.36 -11.78 23.80
CA ARG A 507 26.71 -13.18 23.55
C ARG A 507 27.95 -13.46 24.39
N ARG A 508 27.80 -14.20 25.49
CA ARG A 508 28.94 -14.85 26.14
C ARG A 508 29.55 -15.80 25.12
N VAL A 509 30.79 -15.48 24.73
CA VAL A 509 31.67 -16.30 23.89
C VAL A 509 31.95 -17.62 24.58
#